data_AF-A0A929EZ71-F1
#
_entry.id   AF-A0A929EZ71-F1
#
_cell.length_a   1.000
_cell.length_b   1.000
_cell.length_c   1.000
_cell.angle_alpha   90.00
_cell.angle_beta   90.00
_cell.angle_gamma   90.00
#
_symmetry.space_group_name_H-M   'P 1'
#
loop_
_entity.id
_entity.type
_entity.pdbx_description
1 polymer ?
#
loop_
_entity_poly.entity_id
_entity_poly.type
_entity_poly.pdbx_seq_one_letter_code
_entity_poly.pdbx_strand_id
1 'polypeptide(L)'
;LAQGIDDLHSASARDRAAVVAAAKKLHAVILPLVEVLSAADYSPDKMRVLRKGLLTQAASGRFRHFTAAEQVFLAVETLCLSLSEVDKYEAQLDGWFKTMDNENVFVPAQYAVFARKLLDAL
;
A
#
# COMPACT_ATOMS: atom_id res chain seq x y z
N LEU A 1 12.80 4.11 9.16
CA LEU A 1 11.39 3.97 9.59
C LEU A 1 11.17 2.75 10.48
N ALA A 2 11.48 1.52 10.01
CA ALA A 2 11.28 0.27 10.77
C ALA A 2 11.82 0.33 12.21
N GLN A 3 13.10 0.69 12.38
CA GLN A 3 13.71 0.86 13.71
C GLN A 3 12.93 1.81 14.63
N GLY A 4 12.40 2.91 14.10
CA GLY A 4 11.64 3.87 14.91
C GLY A 4 10.27 3.35 15.34
N ILE A 5 9.67 2.43 14.58
CA ILE A 5 8.45 1.72 14.96
C ILE A 5 8.76 0.68 16.05
N ASP A 6 9.86 -0.06 15.89
CA ASP A 6 10.31 -1.04 16.89
C ASP A 6 10.67 -0.38 18.23
N ASP A 7 11.33 0.78 18.18
CA ASP A 7 11.66 1.59 19.35
C ASP A 7 10.38 2.08 20.05
N LEU A 8 9.37 2.52 19.29
CA LEU A 8 8.08 2.97 19.83
C LEU A 8 7.31 1.82 20.48
N HIS A 9 7.29 0.65 19.82
CA HIS A 9 6.67 -0.55 20.37
C HIS A 9 7.36 -0.97 21.67
N SER A 10 8.70 -1.04 21.68
CA SER A 10 9.48 -1.36 22.87
C SER A 10 9.27 -0.36 24.01
N ALA A 11 9.14 0.92 23.70
CA ALA A 11 8.87 1.97 24.68
C ALA A 11 7.49 1.84 25.34
N SER A 12 6.48 1.34 24.60
CA SER A 12 5.11 1.14 25.11
C SER A 12 5.02 0.14 26.27
N ALA A 13 5.96 -0.80 26.35
CA ALA A 13 6.07 -1.75 27.45
C ALA A 13 6.77 -1.18 28.71
N ARG A 14 7.32 0.05 28.65
CA ARG A 14 8.11 0.65 29.74
C ARG A 14 7.30 1.67 30.53
N ASP A 15 7.08 2.85 29.95
CA ASP A 15 6.32 3.93 30.57
C ASP A 15 5.93 5.01 29.55
N ARG A 16 5.04 5.92 29.98
CA ARG A 16 4.56 7.02 29.14
C ARG A 16 5.68 7.97 28.66
N ALA A 17 6.68 8.24 29.49
CA ALA A 17 7.75 9.17 29.14
C ALA A 17 8.65 8.58 28.03
N ALA A 18 8.94 7.29 28.11
CA ALA A 18 9.66 6.55 27.08
C ALA A 18 8.89 6.56 25.75
N VAL A 19 7.57 6.33 25.78
CA VAL A 19 6.71 6.39 24.59
C VAL A 19 6.77 7.77 23.94
N VAL A 20 6.60 8.84 24.73
CA VAL A 20 6.66 10.21 24.22
C VAL A 20 8.03 10.51 23.58
N ALA A 21 9.12 10.04 24.19
CA ALA A 21 10.46 10.23 23.66
C ALA A 21 10.67 9.48 22.33
N ALA A 22 10.26 8.21 22.25
CA ALA A 22 10.34 7.41 21.02
C ALA A 22 9.45 7.98 19.91
N ALA A 23 8.24 8.42 20.24
CA ALA A 23 7.31 9.05 19.30
C ALA A 23 7.89 10.34 18.71
N LYS A 24 8.54 11.19 19.52
CA LYS A 24 9.23 12.39 19.03
C LYS A 24 10.35 12.07 18.04
N LYS A 25 11.13 11.02 18.32
CA LYS A 25 12.20 10.56 17.41
C LYS A 25 11.63 10.06 16.08
N LEU A 26 10.58 9.23 16.14
CA LEU A 26 9.91 8.74 14.94
C LEU A 26 9.29 9.88 14.14
N HIS A 27 8.63 10.83 14.80
CA HIS A 27 8.06 12.02 14.17
C HIS A 27 9.12 12.86 13.45
N ALA A 28 10.30 13.06 14.05
CA ALA A 28 11.40 13.78 13.42
C ALA A 28 11.91 13.11 12.13
N VAL A 29 11.73 11.78 11.99
CA VAL A 29 12.05 11.04 10.76
C VAL A 29 10.91 11.10 9.74
N ILE A 30 9.66 11.09 10.19
CA ILE A 30 8.48 11.11 9.32
C ILE A 30 8.25 12.50 8.72
N LEU A 31 8.43 13.57 9.50
CA LEU A 31 8.07 14.92 9.06
C LEU A 31 8.76 15.36 7.75
N PRO A 32 10.07 15.15 7.55
CA PRO A 32 10.71 15.48 6.27
C PRO A 32 10.16 14.66 5.09
N LEU A 33 9.72 13.42 5.33
CA LEU A 33 9.10 12.59 4.28
C LEU A 33 7.75 13.16 3.86
N VAL A 34 6.97 13.70 4.80
CA VAL A 34 5.69 14.36 4.51
C VAL A 34 5.91 15.57 3.60
N GLU A 35 6.94 16.39 3.88
CA GLU A 35 7.29 17.54 3.05
C GLU A 35 7.67 17.11 1.62
N VAL A 36 8.54 16.11 1.49
CA VAL A 36 8.95 15.58 0.18
C VAL A 36 7.76 15.02 -0.60
N LEU A 37 6.88 14.24 0.06
CA LEU A 37 5.74 13.61 -0.58
C LEU A 37 4.64 14.61 -0.95
N SER A 38 4.43 15.66 -0.16
CA SER A 38 3.43 16.70 -0.43
C SER A 38 3.87 17.70 -1.50
N ALA A 39 5.17 17.97 -1.59
CA ALA A 39 5.73 18.82 -2.65
C ALA A 39 6.01 18.08 -3.96
N ALA A 40 5.84 16.75 -3.99
CA ALA A 40 6.10 15.96 -5.18
C ALA A 40 5.06 16.24 -6.27
N ASP A 41 5.53 16.51 -7.48
CA ASP A 41 4.70 16.43 -8.68
C ASP A 41 4.43 14.96 -9.03
N TYR A 42 3.16 14.58 -9.08
CA TYR A 42 2.70 13.24 -9.45
C TYR A 42 2.24 13.22 -10.90
N SER A 43 3.19 13.40 -11.82
CA SER A 43 2.89 13.28 -13.25
C SER A 43 2.30 11.90 -13.59
N PRO A 44 1.55 11.77 -14.70
CA PRO A 44 0.99 10.49 -15.14
C PRO A 44 2.01 9.36 -15.23
N ASP A 45 3.24 9.65 -15.66
CA ASP A 45 4.30 8.63 -15.75
C ASP A 45 4.74 8.13 -14.37
N LYS A 46 4.86 9.02 -13.38
CA LYS A 46 5.15 8.61 -12.00
C LYS A 46 4.02 7.79 -11.40
N MET A 47 2.76 8.16 -11.68
CA MET A 47 1.59 7.38 -11.26
C MET A 47 1.61 5.98 -11.88
N ARG A 48 1.95 5.84 -13.16
CA ARG A 48 2.11 4.53 -13.83
C ARG A 48 3.23 3.69 -13.21
N VAL A 49 4.37 4.31 -12.92
CA VAL A 49 5.49 3.64 -12.22
C VAL A 49 5.06 3.17 -10.84
N LEU A 50 4.36 4.02 -10.07
CA LEU A 50 3.84 3.66 -8.74
C LEU A 50 2.83 2.51 -8.82
N ARG A 51 1.86 2.58 -9.74
CA ARG A 51 0.87 1.51 -9.97
C ARG A 51 1.56 0.19 -10.28
N LYS A 52 2.52 0.20 -11.21
CA LYS A 52 3.31 -1.00 -11.57
C LYS A 52 4.09 -1.54 -10.37
N GLY A 53 4.66 -0.66 -9.55
CA GLY A 53 5.36 -1.02 -8.32
C GLY A 53 4.44 -1.72 -7.32
N LEU A 54 3.27 -1.16 -7.03
CA LEU A 54 2.27 -1.75 -6.13
C LEU A 54 1.81 -3.12 -6.63
N LEU A 55 1.49 -3.25 -7.91
CA LEU A 55 1.10 -4.50 -8.54
C LEU A 55 2.22 -5.54 -8.50
N THR A 56 3.47 -5.14 -8.72
CA THR A 56 4.61 -6.06 -8.63
C THR A 56 4.75 -6.65 -7.23
N GLN A 57 4.60 -5.81 -6.19
CA GLN A 57 4.66 -6.25 -4.79
C GLN A 57 3.44 -7.10 -4.39
N ALA A 58 2.26 -6.78 -4.90
CA ALA A 58 1.07 -7.58 -4.70
C ALA A 58 1.20 -8.96 -5.36
N ALA A 59 1.65 -8.99 -6.61
CA ALA A 59 1.88 -10.21 -7.38
C ALA A 59 3.03 -11.07 -6.80
N SER A 60 3.96 -10.49 -6.04
CA SER A 60 4.99 -11.25 -5.30
C SER A 60 4.49 -11.74 -3.93
N GLY A 61 3.23 -11.53 -3.58
CA GLY A 61 2.64 -12.00 -2.32
C GLY A 61 3.09 -11.23 -1.08
N ARG A 62 3.43 -9.92 -1.22
CA ARG A 62 3.84 -9.07 -0.09
C ARG A 62 2.67 -8.68 0.83
N PHE A 63 1.47 -8.51 0.27
CA PHE A 63 0.29 -8.07 1.01
C PHE A 63 -0.58 -9.27 1.39
N ARG A 64 -0.16 -10.00 2.43
CA ARG A 64 -0.77 -11.27 2.85
C ARG A 64 -1.93 -11.12 3.84
N HIS A 65 -2.08 -9.94 4.43
CA HIS A 65 -3.18 -9.63 5.34
C HIS A 65 -4.29 -8.92 4.58
N PHE A 66 -5.54 -9.25 4.89
CA PHE A 66 -6.72 -8.72 4.20
C PHE A 66 -6.68 -7.19 4.10
N THR A 67 -6.53 -6.49 5.22
CA THR A 67 -6.50 -5.02 5.24
C THR A 67 -5.37 -4.45 4.38
N ALA A 68 -4.18 -5.07 4.40
CA ALA A 68 -3.07 -4.61 3.56
C ALA A 68 -3.34 -4.84 2.07
N ALA A 69 -4.01 -5.93 1.72
CA ALA A 69 -4.42 -6.24 0.35
C ALA A 69 -5.47 -5.24 -0.14
N GLU A 70 -6.51 -4.97 0.66
CA GLU A 70 -7.57 -4.00 0.34
C GLU A 70 -6.99 -2.60 0.11
N GLN A 71 -6.13 -2.12 1.01
CA GLN A 71 -5.50 -0.80 0.87
C GLN A 71 -4.67 -0.67 -0.41
N VAL A 72 -3.99 -1.75 -0.81
CA VAL A 72 -3.20 -1.75 -2.05
C VAL A 72 -4.09 -1.81 -3.28
N PHE A 73 -5.18 -2.57 -3.24
CA PHE A 73 -6.18 -2.56 -4.30
C PHE A 73 -6.75 -1.17 -4.52
N LEU A 74 -7.24 -0.52 -3.45
CA LEU A 74 -7.81 0.83 -3.51
C LEU A 74 -6.80 1.85 -4.03
N ALA A 75 -5.53 1.73 -3.63
CA ALA A 75 -4.47 2.58 -4.16
C ALA A 75 -4.27 2.39 -5.68
N VAL A 76 -4.27 1.15 -6.17
CA VAL A 76 -4.15 0.86 -7.60
C VAL A 76 -5.38 1.35 -8.39
N GLU A 77 -6.59 1.12 -7.88
CA GLU A 77 -7.82 1.62 -8.46
C GLU A 77 -7.84 3.15 -8.54
N THR A 78 -7.45 3.84 -7.47
CA THR A 78 -7.32 5.30 -7.42
C THR A 78 -6.33 5.82 -8.48
N LEU A 79 -5.22 5.11 -8.70
CA LEU A 79 -4.27 5.45 -9.76
C LEU A 79 -4.87 5.22 -11.15
N CYS A 80 -5.61 4.14 -11.37
CA CYS A 80 -6.33 3.92 -12.63
C CYS A 80 -7.36 5.02 -12.91
N LEU A 81 -8.13 5.43 -11.89
CA LEU A 81 -9.07 6.55 -11.99
C LEU A 81 -8.35 7.87 -12.34
N SER A 82 -7.28 8.18 -11.62
CA SER A 82 -6.48 9.40 -11.85
C SER A 82 -5.85 9.44 -13.25
N LEU A 83 -5.53 8.28 -13.80
CA LEU A 83 -5.01 8.11 -15.16
C LEU A 83 -6.11 8.04 -16.23
N SER A 84 -7.39 8.05 -15.85
CA SER A 84 -8.54 7.79 -16.76
C SER A 84 -8.42 6.45 -17.50
N GLU A 85 -7.87 5.44 -16.82
CA GLU A 85 -7.63 4.09 -17.34
C GLU A 85 -8.51 3.04 -16.63
N VAL A 86 -9.48 3.44 -15.80
CA VAL A 86 -10.35 2.51 -15.06
C VAL A 86 -11.16 1.61 -16.02
N ASP A 87 -11.82 2.19 -17.03
CA ASP A 87 -12.62 1.45 -18.01
C ASP A 87 -11.78 0.47 -18.83
N LYS A 88 -10.50 0.81 -19.08
CA LYS A 88 -9.56 -0.04 -19.80
C LYS A 88 -9.25 -1.34 -19.03
N TYR A 89 -9.29 -1.28 -17.69
CA TYR A 89 -8.87 -2.37 -16.80
C TYR A 89 -9.99 -2.88 -15.90
N GLU A 90 -11.25 -2.52 -16.18
CA GLU A 90 -12.43 -2.83 -15.36
C GLU A 90 -12.51 -4.33 -15.02
N ALA A 91 -12.44 -5.20 -16.04
CA ALA A 91 -12.54 -6.65 -15.83
C ALA A 91 -11.43 -7.22 -14.91
N GLN A 92 -10.21 -6.67 -15.00
CA GLN A 92 -9.09 -7.05 -14.15
C GLN A 92 -9.23 -6.51 -12.73
N LEU A 93 -9.70 -5.26 -12.58
CA LEU A 93 -9.97 -4.62 -11.29
C LEU A 93 -11.10 -5.36 -10.56
N ASP A 94 -12.24 -5.61 -11.21
CA ASP A 94 -13.36 -6.36 -10.65
C ASP A 94 -12.96 -7.77 -10.23
N GLY A 95 -12.19 -8.46 -11.09
CA GLY A 95 -11.69 -9.80 -10.79
C GLY A 95 -10.78 -9.79 -9.57
N TRP A 96 -9.96 -8.76 -9.41
CA TRP A 96 -9.06 -8.61 -8.27
C TRP A 96 -9.81 -8.23 -7.00
N PHE A 97 -10.77 -7.30 -7.08
CA PHE A 97 -11.64 -6.89 -5.97
C PHE A 97 -12.38 -8.08 -5.36
N LYS A 98 -12.94 -8.95 -6.20
CA LYS A 98 -13.62 -10.19 -5.77
C LYS A 98 -12.77 -11.12 -4.90
N THR A 99 -11.44 -11.04 -4.97
CA THR A 99 -10.57 -11.84 -4.09
C THR A 99 -10.56 -11.35 -2.64
N MET A 100 -11.11 -10.16 -2.37
CA MET A 100 -11.19 -9.49 -1.07
C MET A 100 -12.65 -9.23 -0.64
N ASP A 101 -13.63 -9.92 -1.24
CA ASP A 101 -15.05 -9.70 -0.92
C ASP A 101 -15.41 -10.16 0.52
N ASN A 102 -14.62 -11.07 1.10
CA ASN A 102 -14.84 -11.56 2.46
C ASN A 102 -13.52 -11.82 3.19
N GLU A 103 -13.28 -11.03 4.24
CA GLU A 103 -12.09 -11.13 5.10
C GLU A 103 -11.89 -12.51 5.71
N ASN A 104 -12.97 -13.20 6.09
CA ASN A 104 -12.91 -14.50 6.79
C ASN A 104 -12.40 -15.64 5.91
N VAL A 105 -12.44 -15.48 4.59
CA VAL A 105 -12.05 -16.50 3.61
C VAL A 105 -11.00 -15.97 2.63
N PHE A 106 -10.33 -14.86 2.97
CA PHE A 106 -9.31 -14.26 2.14
C PHE A 106 -8.18 -15.24 1.83
N VAL A 107 -7.86 -15.40 0.54
CA VAL A 107 -6.77 -16.27 0.07
C VAL A 107 -5.66 -15.41 -0.55
N PRO A 108 -4.54 -15.17 0.17
CA PRO A 108 -3.45 -14.31 -0.31
C PRO A 108 -2.86 -14.74 -1.65
N ALA A 109 -2.80 -16.05 -1.91
CA ALA A 109 -2.29 -16.58 -3.17
C ALA A 109 -3.20 -16.22 -4.35
N GLN A 110 -4.53 -16.24 -4.16
CA GLN A 110 -5.48 -15.86 -5.19
C GLN A 110 -5.39 -14.35 -5.47
N TYR A 111 -5.32 -13.54 -4.42
CA TYR A 111 -5.07 -12.09 -4.55
C TYR A 111 -3.81 -11.80 -5.38
N ALA A 112 -2.69 -12.47 -5.10
CA ALA A 112 -1.44 -12.29 -5.85
C ALA A 112 -1.56 -12.70 -7.33
N VAL A 113 -2.31 -13.76 -7.63
CA VAL A 113 -2.57 -14.20 -9.01
C VAL A 113 -3.39 -13.15 -9.79
N PHE A 114 -4.40 -12.55 -9.17
CA PHE A 114 -5.19 -11.50 -9.83
C PHE A 114 -4.42 -10.19 -9.98
N ALA A 115 -3.58 -9.84 -9.00
CA ALA A 115 -2.62 -8.73 -9.14
C ALA A 115 -1.68 -8.95 -10.34
N ARG A 116 -1.20 -10.19 -10.55
CA ARG A 116 -0.39 -10.56 -11.72
C ARG A 116 -1.15 -10.36 -13.02
N LYS A 117 -2.42 -10.79 -13.10
CA LYS A 117 -3.25 -10.61 -14.30
C LYS A 117 -3.40 -9.14 -14.69
N LEU A 118 -3.61 -8.26 -13.71
CA LEU A 118 -3.66 -6.81 -13.98
C LEU A 118 -2.29 -6.29 -14.39
N LEU A 119 -1.22 -6.69 -13.71
CA LEU A 119 0.16 -6.31 -14.06
C LEU A 119 0.54 -6.68 -15.50
N ASP A 120 0.13 -7.86 -15.97
CA ASP A 120 0.42 -8.34 -17.32
C ASP A 120 -0.44 -7.65 -18.39
N ALA A 121 -1.54 -7.01 -17.99
CA ALA A 121 -2.41 -6.23 -18.88
C ALA A 121 -1.98 -4.75 -19.04
N LEU A 122 -1.09 -4.26 -18.16
CA LEU A 122 -0.59 -2.88 -18.20
C LEU A 122 0.23 -2.58 -19.46
#